data_AF-A0AAD8PDC3-F1
#
_entry.id   AF-A0AAD8PDC3-F1
#
_cell.length_a   1.000
_cell.length_b   1.000
_cell.length_c   1.000
_cell.angle_alpha   90.00
_cell.angle_beta   90.00
_cell.angle_gamma   90.00
#
_symmetry.space_group_name_H-M   'P 1'
#
loop_
_entity.id
_entity.type
_entity.pdbx_description
1 polymer ?
#
loop_
_entity_poly.entity_id
_entity_poly.type
_entity_poly.pdbx_seq_one_letter_code
_entity_poly.pdbx_strand_id
1 'polypeptide(L)'
;MEPDLEFMTLHSLQVLNNSLLKMRAEAIVKLHALQKTNHDLITENTRLRQHAREAFKHQQEKLPVNNAHSEVARLPERQPPVRQAVRRDERGLISVNLQLGHDFTAIWETRIALTPAEMKEYFQSEDIDLQYTMIVIETKNGIVENASTIVTKKSKVTLRKLQNDMLYHITVHCTVPQGKRRLTSDKKFIYHQMNATYRQSQKEQEVQQPGAESPISVNQKKYTLNVQIGEEDYITFTFNEGDSVSEKAREFMDKHKLKPILLDGLVRAMQDLMESKVTIKSVDTADLL
;
A
#
# COMPACT_ATOMS: atom_id res chain seq x y z
N MET A 1 -22.41 -20.92 19.08
CA MET A 1 -23.14 -20.87 20.36
C MET A 1 -22.12 -20.60 21.43
N GLU A 2 -22.12 -19.40 22.00
CA GLU A 2 -21.35 -19.13 23.21
C GLU A 2 -21.99 -19.88 24.39
N PRO A 3 -21.20 -20.48 25.28
CA PRO A 3 -21.75 -21.20 26.43
C PRO A 3 -22.40 -20.21 27.39
N ASP A 4 -23.66 -20.45 27.73
CA ASP A 4 -24.43 -19.59 28.62
C ASP A 4 -24.01 -19.85 30.08
N LEU A 5 -23.15 -18.97 30.61
CA LEU A 5 -22.44 -19.15 31.88
C LEU A 5 -23.40 -19.18 33.08
N GLU A 6 -24.57 -18.53 32.97
CA GLU A 6 -25.57 -18.42 34.04
C GLU A 6 -26.29 -19.74 34.33
N PHE A 7 -26.30 -20.68 33.37
CA PHE A 7 -26.97 -21.97 33.49
C PHE A 7 -26.00 -23.15 33.69
N MET A 8 -24.70 -22.88 33.85
CA MET A 8 -23.70 -23.91 34.08
C MET A 8 -23.66 -24.34 35.54
N THR A 9 -23.52 -25.65 35.77
CA THR A 9 -23.30 -26.16 37.12
C THR A 9 -21.94 -25.68 37.67
N LEU A 10 -21.82 -25.56 38.99
CA LEU A 10 -20.58 -25.16 39.66
C LEU A 10 -19.40 -26.07 39.29
N HIS A 11 -19.65 -27.37 39.09
CA HIS A 11 -18.64 -28.32 38.61
C HIS A 11 -18.18 -27.99 37.18
N SER A 12 -19.12 -27.71 36.27
CA SER A 12 -18.82 -27.32 34.89
C SER A 12 -18.03 -26.01 34.83
N LEU A 13 -18.35 -25.04 35.69
CA LEU A 13 -17.61 -23.78 35.81
C LEU A 13 -16.18 -23.99 36.33
N GLN A 14 -15.97 -24.89 37.29
CA GLN A 14 -14.63 -25.24 37.78
C GLN A 14 -13.77 -25.91 36.70
N VAL A 15 -14.34 -26.83 35.92
CA VAL A 15 -13.65 -27.48 34.79
C VAL A 15 -13.30 -26.45 33.72
N LEU A 16 -14.22 -25.55 33.39
CA LEU A 16 -13.97 -24.45 32.43
C LEU A 16 -12.85 -23.54 32.92
N ASN A 17 -12.89 -23.11 34.18
CA ASN A 17 -11.86 -22.25 34.77
C ASN A 17 -10.47 -22.92 34.74
N ASN A 18 -10.38 -24.20 35.10
CA ASN A 18 -9.13 -24.95 35.03
C ASN A 18 -8.61 -25.08 33.58
N SER A 19 -9.51 -25.28 32.61
CA SER A 19 -9.16 -25.30 31.18
C SER A 19 -8.64 -23.94 30.72
N LEU A 20 -9.30 -22.85 31.10
CA LEU A 20 -8.86 -21.47 30.78
C LEU A 20 -7.50 -21.15 31.40
N LEU A 21 -7.25 -21.54 32.65
CA LEU A 21 -5.96 -21.38 33.32
C LEU A 21 -4.85 -22.16 32.60
N LYS A 22 -5.14 -23.39 32.16
CA LYS A 22 -4.20 -24.20 31.37
C LYS A 22 -3.90 -23.54 30.02
N MET A 23 -4.93 -23.12 29.28
CA MET A 23 -4.74 -22.43 28.00
C MET A 23 -3.95 -21.12 28.16
N ARG A 24 -4.20 -20.36 29.23
CA ARG A 24 -3.42 -19.16 29.56
C ARG A 24 -1.94 -19.49 29.77
N ALA A 25 -1.63 -20.53 30.55
CA ALA A 25 -0.25 -20.95 30.78
C ALA A 25 0.45 -21.39 29.48
N GLU A 26 -0.24 -22.17 28.64
CA GLU A 26 0.30 -22.58 27.33
C GLU A 26 0.51 -21.40 26.38
N ALA A 27 -0.39 -20.42 26.38
CA ALA A 27 -0.26 -19.20 25.58
C ALA A 27 0.97 -18.37 26.00
N ILE A 28 1.22 -18.26 27.32
CA ILE A 28 2.40 -17.56 27.85
C ILE A 28 3.70 -18.27 27.41
N VAL A 29 3.76 -19.60 27.49
CA VAL A 29 4.93 -20.36 27.05
C VAL A 29 5.17 -20.19 25.55
N LYS A 30 4.12 -20.24 24.73
CA LYS A 30 4.22 -19.98 23.28
C LYS A 30 4.68 -18.55 23.00
N LEU A 31 4.20 -17.57 23.75
CA LEU A 31 4.63 -16.18 23.61
C LEU A 31 6.12 -16.02 23.92
N HIS A 32 6.61 -16.61 25.01
CA HIS A 32 8.04 -16.60 25.33
C HIS A 32 8.89 -17.29 24.26
N ALA A 33 8.43 -18.42 23.71
CA ALA A 33 9.11 -19.09 22.62
C ALA A 33 9.20 -18.21 21.37
N LEU A 34 8.11 -17.55 20.99
CA LEU A 34 8.09 -16.62 19.85
C LEU A 34 8.98 -15.39 20.10
N GLN A 35 8.99 -14.84 21.30
CA GLN A 35 9.87 -13.73 21.67
C GLN A 35 11.34 -14.12 21.56
N LYS A 36 11.71 -15.34 22.00
CA LYS A 36 13.06 -15.87 21.85
C LYS A 36 13.44 -16.02 20.38
N THR A 37 12.59 -16.66 19.57
CA THR A 37 12.86 -16.82 18.13
C THR A 37 13.00 -15.47 17.43
N ASN A 38 12.18 -14.47 17.80
CA ASN A 38 12.30 -13.12 17.26
C ASN A 38 13.66 -12.48 17.64
N HIS A 39 14.07 -12.60 18.91
CA HIS A 39 15.38 -12.11 19.35
C HIS A 39 16.55 -12.78 18.59
N ASP A 40 16.48 -14.10 18.39
CA ASP A 40 17.50 -14.85 17.64
C ASP A 40 17.55 -14.38 16.17
N LEU A 41 16.40 -14.17 15.54
CA LEU A 41 16.32 -13.67 14.16
C LEU A 41 16.85 -12.24 14.02
N ILE A 42 16.55 -11.35 14.98
CA ILE A 42 17.09 -9.97 14.99
C ILE A 42 18.62 -10.00 15.10
N THR A 43 19.14 -10.86 15.98
CA THR A 43 20.58 -11.04 16.19
C THR A 43 21.25 -11.55 14.91
N GLU A 44 20.69 -12.59 14.28
CA GLU A 44 21.23 -13.15 13.05
C GLU A 44 21.11 -12.18 11.87
N ASN A 45 20.01 -11.43 11.76
CA ASN A 45 19.87 -10.39 10.73
C ASN A 45 20.93 -9.30 10.88
N THR A 46 21.22 -8.90 12.11
CA THR A 46 22.28 -7.92 12.40
C THR A 46 23.65 -8.46 11.99
N ARG A 47 23.95 -9.72 12.32
CA ARG A 47 25.19 -10.42 11.90
C ARG A 47 25.32 -10.49 10.38
N LEU A 48 24.26 -10.88 9.68
CA LEU A 48 24.22 -10.96 8.21
C LEU A 48 24.40 -9.59 7.54
N ARG A 49 23.79 -8.54 8.08
CA ARG A 49 24.00 -7.15 7.59
C ARG A 49 25.44 -6.71 7.75
N GLN A 50 26.08 -7.06 8.87
CA GLN A 50 27.49 -6.75 9.08
C GLN A 50 28.38 -7.50 8.08
N HIS A 51 28.18 -8.81 7.91
CA HIS A 51 28.92 -9.61 6.95
C HIS A 51 28.73 -9.12 5.51
N ALA A 52 27.50 -8.72 5.14
CA ALA A 52 27.23 -8.13 3.82
C ALA A 52 28.02 -6.83 3.62
N ARG A 53 28.05 -5.93 4.62
CA ARG A 53 28.83 -4.69 4.55
C ARG A 53 30.33 -4.95 4.40
N GLU A 54 30.87 -5.93 5.10
CA GLU A 54 32.28 -6.33 5.00
C GLU A 54 32.60 -6.93 3.62
N ALA A 55 31.73 -7.79 3.09
CA ALA A 55 31.86 -8.33 1.74
C ALA A 55 31.82 -7.24 0.66
N PHE A 56 30.95 -6.24 0.80
CA PHE A 56 30.89 -5.09 -0.10
C PHE A 56 32.16 -4.23 -0.03
N LYS A 57 32.73 -4.02 1.15
CA LYS A 57 34.03 -3.30 1.30
C LYS A 57 35.16 -4.05 0.59
N HIS A 58 35.28 -5.36 0.80
CA HIS A 58 36.29 -6.16 0.12
C HIS A 58 36.08 -6.27 -1.40
N GLN A 59 34.86 -6.09 -1.89
CA GLN A 59 34.59 -6.03 -3.33
C GLN A 59 34.97 -4.67 -3.94
N GLN A 60 34.83 -3.57 -3.19
CA GLN A 60 35.34 -2.25 -3.60
C GLN A 60 36.88 -2.19 -3.60
N GLU A 61 37.54 -2.81 -2.62
CA GLU A 61 39.01 -2.85 -2.54
C GLU A 61 39.66 -3.72 -3.64
N LYS A 62 38.90 -4.60 -4.30
CA LYS A 62 39.38 -5.46 -5.40
C LYS A 62 39.18 -4.87 -6.80
N LEU A 63 38.61 -3.67 -6.92
CA LEU A 63 38.51 -2.97 -8.21
C LEU A 63 39.77 -2.10 -8.40
N PRO A 64 40.58 -2.32 -9.47
CA PRO A 64 41.74 -1.49 -9.72
C PRO A 64 41.28 -0.07 -10.10
N VAL A 65 41.85 0.93 -9.43
CA VAL A 65 41.70 2.34 -9.79
C VAL A 65 42.41 2.55 -11.13
N ASN A 66 41.64 2.63 -12.22
CA ASN A 66 42.14 2.98 -13.54
C ASN A 66 42.57 4.46 -13.55
N ASN A 67 43.87 4.70 -13.48
CA ASN A 67 44.47 5.93 -14.00
C ASN A 67 44.47 5.84 -15.53
N ALA A 68 43.76 6.75 -16.17
CA ALA A 68 43.78 6.95 -17.60
C ALA A 68 45.14 7.52 -18.03
N HIS A 69 45.83 6.87 -18.96
CA HIS A 69 46.51 7.51 -20.10
C HIS A 69 46.88 6.47 -21.18
N SER A 70 46.59 6.87 -22.42
CA SER A 70 46.98 6.40 -23.76
C SER A 70 47.89 5.17 -23.91
N GLU A 71 47.53 4.27 -24.83
CA GLU A 71 48.25 4.16 -26.12
C GLU A 71 47.55 3.23 -27.13
N VAL A 72 47.82 3.52 -28.40
CA VAL A 72 47.26 2.96 -29.62
C VAL A 72 48.08 1.74 -30.05
N ALA A 73 47.45 0.59 -30.32
CA ALA A 73 48.02 -0.41 -31.24
C ALA A 73 46.92 -1.27 -31.87
N ARG A 74 46.87 -1.26 -33.21
CA ARG A 74 46.06 -2.11 -34.08
C ARG A 74 46.77 -3.46 -34.31
N LEU A 75 46.01 -4.56 -34.39
CA LEU A 75 45.87 -5.46 -35.56
C LEU A 75 45.03 -6.72 -35.17
N PRO A 76 44.46 -7.45 -36.15
CA PRO A 76 43.19 -8.16 -36.01
C PRO A 76 43.34 -9.67 -35.88
N GLU A 77 42.46 -10.31 -35.11
CA GLU A 77 42.20 -11.74 -35.21
C GLU A 77 40.71 -12.02 -35.41
N ARG A 78 40.44 -12.72 -36.51
CA ARG A 78 39.14 -13.29 -36.87
C ARG A 78 38.69 -14.24 -35.77
N GLN A 79 37.64 -13.86 -35.05
CA GLN A 79 36.79 -14.80 -34.32
C GLN A 79 35.51 -15.04 -35.13
N PRO A 80 34.98 -16.28 -35.15
CA PRO A 80 33.76 -16.61 -35.87
C PRO A 80 32.58 -15.84 -35.25
N PRO A 81 31.45 -15.66 -35.96
CA PRO A 81 30.33 -14.90 -35.42
C PRO A 81 29.72 -15.69 -34.27
N VAL A 82 30.18 -15.40 -33.05
CA VAL A 82 29.41 -15.65 -31.84
C VAL A 82 28.14 -14.86 -32.06
N ARG A 83 27.03 -15.57 -32.27
CA ARG A 83 25.69 -15.01 -32.26
C ARG A 83 25.63 -14.08 -31.05
N GLN A 84 25.67 -12.78 -31.30
CA GLN A 84 25.39 -11.79 -30.29
C GLN A 84 23.94 -12.06 -29.90
N ALA A 85 23.76 -12.88 -28.86
CA ALA A 85 22.55 -12.86 -28.08
C ALA A 85 22.44 -11.41 -27.66
N VAL A 86 21.54 -10.69 -28.33
CA VAL A 86 21.09 -9.38 -27.93
C VAL A 86 20.76 -9.55 -26.45
N ARG A 87 21.65 -9.04 -25.58
CA ARG A 87 21.37 -8.94 -24.15
C ARG A 87 20.24 -7.93 -24.07
N ARG A 88 19.00 -8.39 -24.29
CA ARG A 88 17.81 -7.65 -23.91
C ARG A 88 17.97 -7.42 -22.43
N ASP A 89 18.02 -6.14 -22.06
CA ASP A 89 17.99 -5.72 -20.67
C ASP A 89 16.87 -6.50 -19.96
N GLU A 90 17.20 -7.27 -18.92
CA GLU A 90 16.25 -8.19 -18.26
C GLU A 90 14.99 -7.45 -17.77
N ARG A 91 15.11 -6.13 -17.56
CA ARG A 91 14.02 -5.20 -17.22
C ARG A 91 12.92 -5.09 -18.29
N GLY A 92 13.20 -5.47 -19.54
CA GLY A 92 12.21 -5.49 -20.62
C GLY A 92 11.45 -6.82 -20.75
N LEU A 93 11.89 -7.87 -20.04
CA LEU A 93 11.32 -9.22 -20.16
C LEU A 93 10.12 -9.44 -19.23
N ILE A 94 9.99 -8.61 -18.21
CA ILE A 94 8.88 -8.61 -17.26
C ILE A 94 8.40 -7.17 -17.06
N SER A 95 7.08 -6.99 -17.05
CA SER A 95 6.45 -5.70 -16.80
C SER A 95 5.31 -5.86 -15.83
N VAL A 96 5.03 -4.79 -15.08
CA VAL A 96 3.98 -4.79 -14.06
C VAL A 96 3.05 -3.60 -14.29
N ASN A 97 1.77 -3.89 -14.38
CA ASN A 97 0.71 -2.90 -14.46
C ASN A 97 0.02 -2.81 -13.10
N LEU A 98 -0.23 -1.59 -12.66
CA LEU A 98 -0.90 -1.28 -11.41
C LEU A 98 -2.12 -0.44 -11.72
N GLN A 99 -3.28 -0.89 -11.29
CA GLN A 99 -4.53 -0.15 -11.37
C GLN A 99 -5.04 0.08 -9.95
N LEU A 100 -5.16 1.34 -9.53
CA LEU A 100 -5.73 1.69 -8.23
C LEU A 100 -7.26 1.65 -8.31
N GLY A 101 -7.90 1.03 -7.32
CA GLY A 101 -9.34 0.95 -7.17
C GLY A 101 -9.89 2.00 -6.20
N HIS A 102 -11.21 2.10 -6.09
CA HIS A 102 -11.92 3.06 -5.24
C HIS A 102 -12.13 2.58 -3.79
N ASP A 103 -12.06 1.27 -3.54
CA ASP A 103 -12.42 0.66 -2.25
C ASP A 103 -11.21 0.10 -1.49
N PHE A 104 -10.17 0.90 -1.31
CA PHE A 104 -8.93 0.45 -0.65
C PHE A 104 -8.33 -0.77 -1.36
N THR A 105 -8.46 -0.81 -2.68
CA THR A 105 -7.98 -1.91 -3.52
C THR A 105 -7.00 -1.44 -4.57
N ALA A 106 -6.09 -2.33 -4.96
CA ALA A 106 -5.30 -2.15 -6.17
C ALA A 106 -5.14 -3.49 -6.87
N ILE A 107 -5.16 -3.46 -8.20
CA ILE A 107 -4.95 -4.61 -9.04
C ILE A 107 -3.52 -4.56 -9.56
N TRP A 108 -2.76 -5.60 -9.24
CA TRP A 108 -1.43 -5.84 -9.76
C TRP A 108 -1.49 -6.90 -10.85
N GLU A 109 -0.99 -6.58 -12.04
CA GLU A 109 -0.92 -7.50 -13.17
C GLU A 109 0.51 -7.60 -13.69
N THR A 110 1.06 -8.82 -13.68
CA THR A 110 2.40 -9.11 -14.18
C THR A 110 2.32 -9.66 -15.60
N ARG A 111 3.14 -9.13 -16.52
CA ARG A 111 3.22 -9.59 -17.91
C ARG A 111 4.66 -9.93 -18.26
N ILE A 112 4.84 -11.05 -18.95
CA ILE A 112 6.14 -11.52 -19.41
C ILE A 112 6.20 -11.31 -20.93
N ALA A 113 7.25 -10.65 -21.40
CA ALA A 113 7.49 -10.35 -22.81
C ALA A 113 8.38 -11.41 -23.47
N LEU A 114 8.12 -12.68 -23.16
CA LEU A 114 8.80 -13.85 -23.74
C LEU A 114 7.75 -14.78 -24.34
N THR A 115 8.02 -15.28 -25.54
CA THR A 115 7.25 -16.36 -26.15
C THR A 115 7.48 -17.68 -25.42
N PRO A 116 6.62 -18.70 -25.57
CA PRO A 116 6.83 -20.01 -24.93
C PRO A 116 8.19 -20.66 -25.24
N ALA A 117 8.71 -20.50 -26.45
CA ALA A 117 10.03 -21.01 -26.83
C ALA A 117 11.15 -20.26 -26.10
N GLU A 118 11.08 -18.93 -26.06
CA GLU A 118 12.05 -18.10 -25.34
C GLU A 118 11.98 -18.34 -23.81
N MET A 119 10.80 -18.64 -23.26
CA MET A 119 10.67 -18.99 -21.84
C MET A 119 11.38 -20.31 -21.51
N LYS A 120 11.26 -21.34 -22.37
CA LYS A 120 12.00 -22.60 -22.19
C LYS A 120 13.50 -22.39 -22.20
N GLU A 121 13.99 -21.58 -23.15
CA GLU A 121 15.40 -21.23 -23.25
C GLU A 121 15.88 -20.41 -22.05
N TYR A 122 15.11 -19.40 -21.64
CA TYR A 122 15.47 -18.50 -20.54
C TYR A 122 15.51 -19.23 -19.20
N PHE A 123 14.45 -19.97 -18.86
CA PHE A 123 14.35 -20.69 -17.60
C PHE A 123 15.13 -22.00 -17.58
N GLN A 124 15.59 -22.48 -18.74
CA GLN A 124 16.23 -23.78 -18.93
C GLN A 124 15.35 -24.93 -18.42
N SER A 125 14.06 -24.89 -18.80
CA SER A 125 13.05 -25.86 -18.38
C SER A 125 12.15 -26.22 -19.56
N GLU A 126 11.79 -27.49 -19.69
CA GLU A 126 10.86 -27.95 -20.73
C GLU A 126 9.40 -27.67 -20.38
N ASP A 127 9.10 -27.65 -19.08
CA ASP A 127 7.81 -27.30 -18.50
C ASP A 127 7.83 -25.83 -18.05
N ILE A 128 6.77 -25.08 -18.36
CA ILE A 128 6.64 -23.64 -18.11
C ILE A 128 5.46 -23.42 -17.16
N ASP A 129 5.55 -24.00 -15.97
CA ASP A 129 4.58 -23.78 -14.89
C ASP A 129 4.98 -22.54 -14.09
N LEU A 130 4.60 -21.36 -14.55
CA LEU A 130 5.02 -20.10 -13.93
C LEU A 130 4.47 -19.95 -12.50
N GLN A 131 5.36 -19.64 -11.57
CA GLN A 131 5.05 -19.27 -10.20
C GLN A 131 5.48 -17.82 -9.97
N TYR A 132 4.59 -17.05 -9.33
CA TYR A 132 4.82 -15.66 -8.97
C TYR A 132 4.95 -15.54 -7.46
N THR A 133 6.03 -14.94 -7.00
CA THR A 133 6.26 -14.59 -5.60
C THR A 133 6.28 -13.08 -5.49
N MET A 134 5.22 -12.51 -4.93
CA MET A 134 5.04 -11.08 -4.73
C MET A 134 5.35 -10.70 -3.27
N ILE A 135 6.23 -9.73 -3.08
CA ILE A 135 6.61 -9.18 -1.79
C ILE A 135 6.05 -7.76 -1.74
N VAL A 136 5.19 -7.47 -0.76
CA VAL A 136 4.56 -6.17 -0.53
C VAL A 136 5.14 -5.59 0.75
N ILE A 137 5.71 -4.40 0.66
CA ILE A 137 6.27 -3.66 1.81
C ILE A 137 5.48 -2.37 1.96
N GLU A 138 4.98 -2.12 3.17
CA GLU A 138 4.21 -0.94 3.53
C GLU A 138 5.09 -0.03 4.39
N THR A 139 5.22 1.23 4.00
CA THR A 139 6.10 2.20 4.66
C THR A 139 5.37 3.51 4.90
N LYS A 140 5.44 4.02 6.13
CA LYS A 140 4.90 5.33 6.51
C LYS A 140 5.99 6.13 7.20
N ASN A 141 6.19 7.38 6.79
CA ASN A 141 7.21 8.28 7.37
C ASN A 141 8.62 7.65 7.43
N GLY A 142 8.97 6.82 6.44
CA GLY A 142 10.27 6.13 6.37
C GLY A 142 10.42 4.89 7.25
N ILE A 143 9.38 4.47 7.98
CA ILE A 143 9.36 3.26 8.81
C ILE A 143 8.57 2.18 8.09
N VAL A 144 9.12 0.96 8.01
CA VAL A 144 8.41 -0.21 7.50
C VAL A 144 7.39 -0.65 8.54
N GLU A 145 6.11 -0.49 8.22
CA GLU A 145 5.02 -0.89 9.12
C GLU A 145 4.62 -2.35 8.91
N ASN A 146 4.68 -2.84 7.66
CA ASN A 146 4.29 -4.19 7.32
C ASN A 146 5.09 -4.74 6.13
N ALA A 147 5.23 -6.07 6.09
CA ALA A 147 5.81 -6.79 4.97
C ALA A 147 5.07 -8.13 4.78
N SER A 148 4.58 -8.38 3.58
CA SER A 148 3.81 -9.58 3.24
C SER A 148 4.38 -10.25 1.99
N THR A 149 4.39 -11.59 1.97
CA THR A 149 4.80 -12.38 0.80
C THR A 149 3.63 -13.23 0.33
N ILE A 150 3.32 -13.16 -0.96
CA ILE A 150 2.23 -13.86 -1.62
C ILE A 150 2.82 -14.74 -2.72
N VAL A 151 2.55 -16.04 -2.66
CA VAL A 151 2.95 -17.00 -3.70
C VAL A 151 1.71 -17.46 -4.46
N THR A 152 1.71 -17.34 -5.79
CA THR A 152 0.55 -17.64 -6.63
C THR A 152 0.96 -18.09 -8.03
N LYS A 153 0.11 -18.85 -8.71
CA LYS A 153 0.25 -19.15 -10.15
C LYS A 153 -0.47 -18.12 -11.04
N LYS A 154 -1.27 -17.23 -10.45
CA LYS A 154 -2.02 -16.20 -11.18
C LYS A 154 -1.13 -14.98 -11.41
N SER A 155 -1.07 -14.51 -12.65
CA SER A 155 -0.35 -13.28 -13.02
C SER A 155 -1.00 -12.00 -12.50
N LYS A 156 -2.28 -12.08 -12.11
CA LYS A 156 -3.09 -10.97 -11.59
C LYS A 156 -3.44 -11.21 -10.12
N VAL A 157 -3.16 -10.21 -9.28
CA VAL A 157 -3.41 -10.22 -7.84
C VAL A 157 -4.16 -8.94 -7.45
N THR A 158 -5.18 -9.07 -6.61
CA THR A 158 -5.90 -7.93 -6.04
C THR A 158 -5.43 -7.71 -4.61
N LEU A 159 -4.81 -6.56 -4.37
CA LEU A 159 -4.52 -6.04 -3.05
C LEU A 159 -5.78 -5.39 -2.50
N ARG A 160 -6.05 -5.62 -1.22
CA ARG A 160 -7.23 -5.10 -0.52
C ARG A 160 -6.80 -4.50 0.81
N LYS A 161 -7.66 -3.66 1.39
CA LYS A 161 -7.42 -2.99 2.68
C LYS A 161 -6.17 -2.10 2.63
N LEU A 162 -5.93 -1.46 1.50
CA LEU A 162 -4.88 -0.44 1.38
C LEU A 162 -5.19 0.74 2.29
N GLN A 163 -4.16 1.39 2.80
CA GLN A 163 -4.27 2.53 3.70
C GLN A 163 -3.92 3.81 2.95
N ASN A 164 -4.66 4.88 3.23
CA ASN A 164 -4.38 6.19 2.67
C ASN A 164 -3.02 6.70 3.16
N ASP A 165 -2.31 7.36 2.26
CA ASP A 165 -0.98 7.98 2.48
C ASP A 165 0.11 6.97 2.88
N MET A 166 -0.10 5.68 2.61
CA MET A 166 0.87 4.62 2.83
C MET A 166 1.68 4.38 1.54
N LEU A 167 3.01 4.31 1.64
CA LEU A 167 3.88 3.93 0.54
C LEU A 167 3.95 2.41 0.45
N TYR A 168 3.48 1.87 -0.67
CA TYR A 168 3.59 0.47 -1.02
C TYR A 168 4.77 0.27 -1.98
N HIS A 169 5.69 -0.62 -1.61
CA HIS A 169 6.75 -1.11 -2.48
C HIS A 169 6.53 -2.59 -2.75
N ILE A 170 6.26 -2.92 -4.02
CA ILE A 170 5.93 -4.28 -4.42
C ILE A 170 6.99 -4.80 -5.37
N THR A 171 7.54 -5.96 -5.03
CA THR A 171 8.49 -6.70 -5.85
C THR A 171 7.86 -8.03 -6.25
N VAL A 172 7.87 -8.38 -7.53
CA VAL A 172 7.43 -9.68 -8.03
C VAL A 172 8.61 -10.45 -8.62
N HIS A 173 8.75 -11.69 -8.20
CA HIS A 173 9.63 -12.68 -8.81
C HIS A 173 8.79 -13.67 -9.60
N CYS A 174 9.15 -13.92 -10.85
CA CYS A 174 8.58 -14.98 -11.65
C CYS A 174 9.61 -16.10 -11.83
N THR A 175 9.24 -17.30 -11.40
CA THR A 175 10.08 -18.51 -11.41
C THR A 175 9.34 -19.65 -12.08
N VAL A 176 10.09 -20.60 -12.61
CA VAL A 176 9.57 -21.90 -13.06
C VAL A 176 10.12 -22.97 -12.10
N PRO A 177 9.31 -23.95 -11.65
CA PRO A 177 9.78 -25.08 -10.87
C PRO A 177 10.99 -25.73 -11.55
N GLN A 178 12.07 -25.96 -10.80
CA GLN A 178 13.34 -26.51 -11.30
C GLN A 178 14.11 -25.62 -12.30
N GLY A 179 13.58 -24.45 -12.65
CA GLY A 179 14.28 -23.45 -13.45
C GLY A 179 15.43 -22.81 -12.68
N LYS A 180 16.54 -22.53 -13.37
CA LYS A 180 17.74 -21.91 -12.76
C LYS A 180 17.69 -20.40 -12.69
N ARG A 181 16.72 -19.77 -13.36
CA ARG A 181 16.59 -18.31 -13.48
C ARG A 181 15.26 -17.82 -12.93
N ARG A 182 15.23 -16.53 -12.59
CA ARG A 182 14.01 -15.81 -12.19
C ARG A 182 13.95 -14.46 -12.87
N LEU A 183 12.76 -14.05 -13.30
CA LEU A 183 12.51 -12.67 -13.71
C LEU A 183 12.07 -11.87 -12.49
N THR A 184 12.49 -10.61 -12.39
CA THR A 184 12.13 -9.74 -11.26
C THR A 184 11.69 -8.38 -11.77
N SER A 185 10.59 -7.88 -11.22
CA SER A 185 10.13 -6.51 -11.45
C SER A 185 9.63 -5.92 -10.14
N ASP A 186 9.79 -4.62 -9.96
CA ASP A 186 9.25 -3.90 -8.82
C ASP A 186 8.53 -2.62 -9.23
N LYS A 187 7.66 -2.13 -8.36
CA LYS A 187 7.00 -0.83 -8.50
C LYS A 187 6.64 -0.29 -7.12
N LYS A 188 6.73 1.03 -7.00
CA LYS A 188 6.31 1.77 -5.81
C LYS A 188 5.10 2.63 -6.12
N PHE A 189 4.18 2.75 -5.18
CA PHE A 189 3.05 3.67 -5.27
C PHE A 189 2.58 4.09 -3.88
N ILE A 190 2.00 5.28 -3.79
CA ILE A 190 1.28 5.72 -2.58
C ILE A 190 -0.20 5.55 -2.87
N TYR A 191 -0.90 4.85 -2.00
CA TYR A 191 -2.35 4.72 -2.14
C TYR A 191 -3.02 5.98 -1.59
N HIS A 192 -3.80 6.62 -2.44
CA HIS A 192 -4.74 7.66 -2.05
C HIS A 192 -6.09 7.20 -2.58
N GLN A 193 -7.09 7.14 -1.70
CA GLN A 193 -8.45 6.85 -2.12
C GLN A 193 -8.85 7.86 -3.19
N MET A 194 -9.10 7.36 -4.40
CA MET A 194 -9.64 8.17 -5.48
C MET A 194 -11.10 8.44 -5.14
N ASN A 195 -11.38 9.60 -4.57
CA ASN A 195 -12.74 10.12 -4.49
C ASN A 195 -13.32 10.10 -5.92
N ALA A 196 -14.48 9.49 -6.10
CA ALA A 196 -15.15 9.33 -7.40
C ALA A 196 -15.46 10.66 -8.12
N THR A 197 -15.16 11.80 -7.50
CA THR A 197 -15.24 13.14 -8.10
C THR A 197 -14.22 13.38 -9.22
N TYR A 198 -13.15 12.59 -9.34
CA TYR A 198 -12.07 12.81 -10.33
C TYR A 198 -12.32 12.19 -11.72
N ARG A 199 -13.59 11.98 -12.11
CA ARG A 199 -13.95 11.65 -13.51
C ARG A 199 -14.71 12.75 -14.24
N GLN A 200 -15.16 13.82 -13.57
CA GLN A 200 -15.71 14.99 -14.28
C GLN A 200 -14.64 16.04 -14.64
N SER A 201 -13.47 16.06 -13.99
CA SER A 201 -12.46 17.10 -14.20
C SER A 201 -11.45 16.85 -15.34
N GLN A 202 -11.57 15.76 -16.11
CA GLN A 202 -10.70 15.49 -17.27
C GLN A 202 -11.43 15.61 -18.63
N LYS A 203 -12.67 16.11 -18.66
CA LYS A 203 -13.38 16.42 -19.92
C LYS A 203 -13.76 17.88 -20.12
N GLU A 204 -13.50 18.76 -19.16
CA GLU A 204 -13.73 20.21 -19.28
C GLU A 204 -12.46 20.98 -18.93
N GLN A 205 -11.41 20.82 -19.73
CA GLN A 205 -10.35 21.81 -19.84
C GLN A 205 -10.02 22.01 -21.32
N GLU A 206 -10.98 22.60 -22.02
CA GLU A 206 -10.66 23.45 -23.15
C GLU A 206 -11.40 24.78 -22.95
N VAL A 207 -10.62 25.86 -22.88
CA VAL A 207 -11.02 27.27 -22.92
C VAL A 207 -11.63 27.87 -21.64
N GLN A 208 -10.80 28.41 -20.75
CA GLN A 208 -10.80 29.87 -20.45
C GLN A 208 -9.64 30.28 -19.52
N GLN A 209 -8.95 31.34 -19.93
CA GLN A 209 -7.83 32.02 -19.28
C GLN A 209 -8.33 33.04 -18.21
N PRO A 210 -7.42 33.66 -17.44
CA PRO A 210 -7.59 33.98 -16.02
C PRO A 210 -8.17 35.38 -15.78
N GLY A 211 -8.81 35.58 -14.62
CA GLY A 211 -9.23 36.89 -14.17
C GLY A 211 -9.65 36.93 -12.70
N ALA A 212 -9.03 37.86 -11.97
CA ALA A 212 -9.32 38.33 -10.62
C ALA A 212 -8.74 37.52 -9.45
N GLU A 213 -7.45 37.79 -9.18
CA GLU A 213 -6.92 37.79 -7.82
C GLU A 213 -7.78 38.70 -6.93
N SER A 214 -8.17 38.17 -5.78
CA SER A 214 -8.60 38.94 -4.61
C SER A 214 -8.05 38.25 -3.35
N PRO A 215 -7.84 39.02 -2.27
CA PRO A 215 -6.52 39.16 -1.67
C PRO A 215 -6.18 38.08 -0.64
N ILE A 216 -4.88 37.96 -0.39
CA ILE A 216 -4.22 37.14 0.62
C ILE A 216 -4.91 37.32 1.98
N SER A 217 -5.76 36.37 2.36
CA SER A 217 -6.28 36.22 3.73
C SER A 217 -5.56 35.08 4.44
N VAL A 218 -4.53 35.51 5.17
CA VAL A 218 -3.98 34.95 6.41
C VAL A 218 -4.74 33.74 6.97
N ASN A 219 -4.14 32.55 6.89
CA ASN A 219 -4.32 31.41 7.81
C ASN A 219 -5.76 31.07 8.26
N GLN A 220 -6.76 31.12 7.37
CA GLN A 220 -8.10 30.62 7.71
C GLN A 220 -8.11 29.09 7.60
N LYS A 221 -8.23 28.40 8.73
CA LYS A 221 -8.44 26.95 8.71
C LYS A 221 -9.78 26.66 8.05
N LYS A 222 -9.72 25.89 6.97
CA LYS A 222 -10.87 25.40 6.24
C LYS A 222 -11.30 24.05 6.81
N TYR A 223 -12.58 23.94 7.14
CA TYR A 223 -13.20 22.72 7.66
C TYR A 223 -14.12 22.12 6.60
N THR A 224 -14.15 20.78 6.54
CA THR A 224 -14.96 20.02 5.60
C THR A 224 -15.77 18.97 6.35
N LEU A 225 -17.09 19.06 6.27
CA LEU A 225 -18.02 18.10 6.84
C LEU A 225 -18.71 17.33 5.70
N ASN A 226 -18.59 16.00 5.70
CA ASN A 226 -19.30 15.15 4.75
C ASN A 226 -20.53 14.57 5.45
N VAL A 227 -21.73 14.94 4.99
CA VAL A 227 -23.00 14.47 5.55
C VAL A 227 -23.55 13.34 4.68
N GLN A 228 -23.71 12.15 5.25
CA GLN A 228 -24.25 10.97 4.54
C GLN A 228 -25.78 11.00 4.53
N ILE A 229 -26.40 11.08 3.34
CA ILE A 229 -27.86 11.24 3.19
C ILE A 229 -28.53 9.97 2.61
N GLY A 230 -27.74 8.96 2.26
CA GLY A 230 -28.19 7.64 1.81
C GLY A 230 -27.10 6.58 1.99
N GLU A 231 -27.35 5.35 1.50
CA GLU A 231 -26.40 4.23 1.66
C GLU A 231 -25.04 4.47 0.99
N GLU A 232 -24.99 5.27 -0.09
CA GLU A 232 -23.77 5.61 -0.84
C GLU A 232 -23.59 7.12 -1.12
N ASP A 233 -24.55 7.95 -0.69
CA ASP A 233 -24.59 9.39 -1.04
C ASP A 233 -24.07 10.28 0.11
N TYR A 234 -23.03 11.05 -0.19
CA TYR A 234 -22.49 12.07 0.70
C TYR A 234 -22.63 13.47 0.09
N ILE A 235 -23.08 14.42 0.89
CA ILE A 235 -23.04 15.84 0.55
C ILE A 235 -21.93 16.50 1.37
N THR A 236 -20.95 17.04 0.66
CA THR A 236 -19.83 17.75 1.25
C THR A 236 -20.19 19.20 1.50
N PHE A 237 -19.90 19.65 2.70
CA PHE A 237 -20.12 21.00 3.18
C PHE A 237 -18.80 21.57 3.70
N THR A 238 -18.42 22.76 3.25
CA THR A 238 -17.16 23.41 3.65
C THR A 238 -17.42 24.77 4.25
N PHE A 239 -16.75 25.07 5.35
CA PHE A 239 -16.86 26.33 6.08
C PHE A 239 -15.52 26.69 6.72
N ASN A 240 -15.33 27.96 7.05
CA ASN A 240 -14.09 28.48 7.62
C ASN A 240 -14.24 28.75 9.13
N GLU A 241 -13.12 28.83 9.85
CA GLU A 241 -13.08 29.09 11.31
C GLU A 241 -13.80 30.39 11.74
N GLY A 242 -13.97 31.35 10.83
CA GLY A 242 -14.65 32.64 11.07
C GLY A 242 -16.09 32.71 10.59
N ASP A 243 -16.63 31.65 9.98
CA ASP A 243 -18.00 31.65 9.46
C ASP A 243 -19.03 31.47 10.60
N SER A 244 -20.21 32.09 10.47
CA SER A 244 -21.34 31.81 11.37
C SER A 244 -21.87 30.40 11.10
N VAL A 245 -21.51 29.46 11.98
CA VAL A 245 -21.88 28.03 11.89
C VAL A 245 -23.38 27.83 11.68
N SER A 246 -24.22 28.56 12.42
CA SER A 246 -25.68 28.44 12.35
C SER A 246 -26.29 28.99 11.05
N GLU A 247 -25.67 30.01 10.45
CA GLU A 247 -26.12 30.55 9.16
C GLU A 247 -25.69 29.65 8.01
N LYS A 248 -24.45 29.16 8.05
CA LYS A 248 -23.93 28.24 7.04
C LYS A 248 -24.62 26.87 7.08
N ALA A 249 -24.97 26.38 8.27
CA ALA A 249 -25.80 25.19 8.43
C ALA A 249 -27.18 25.39 7.79
N ARG A 250 -27.84 26.53 8.02
CA ARG A 250 -29.14 26.84 7.37
C ARG A 250 -29.02 26.96 5.84
N GLU A 251 -28.01 27.67 5.35
CA GLU A 251 -27.73 27.79 3.91
C GLU A 251 -27.53 26.40 3.27
N PHE A 252 -26.79 25.52 3.94
CA PHE A 252 -26.56 24.15 3.50
C PHE A 252 -27.84 23.31 3.49
N MET A 253 -28.64 23.39 4.55
CA MET A 253 -29.92 22.69 4.67
C MET A 253 -30.90 23.11 3.57
N ASP A 254 -31.02 24.41 3.31
CA ASP A 254 -31.90 24.96 2.28
C ASP A 254 -31.42 24.58 0.87
N LYS A 255 -30.10 24.66 0.61
CA LYS A 255 -29.50 24.29 -0.68
C LYS A 255 -29.72 22.82 -1.04
N HIS A 256 -29.64 21.94 -0.04
CA HIS A 256 -29.72 20.48 -0.23
C HIS A 256 -31.07 19.88 0.18
N LYS A 257 -32.06 20.72 0.52
CA LYS A 257 -33.43 20.31 0.91
C LYS A 257 -33.47 19.26 2.03
N LEU A 258 -32.58 19.41 3.00
CA LEU A 258 -32.47 18.48 4.14
C LEU A 258 -33.58 18.73 5.16
N LYS A 259 -33.93 17.69 5.93
CA LYS A 259 -35.03 17.77 6.91
C LYS A 259 -34.68 18.73 8.04
N PRO A 260 -35.52 19.73 8.39
CA PRO A 260 -35.20 20.75 9.40
C PRO A 260 -34.79 20.19 10.78
N ILE A 261 -35.23 18.97 11.11
CA ILE A 261 -34.87 18.28 12.35
C ILE A 261 -33.36 18.03 12.51
N LEU A 262 -32.60 17.99 11.41
CA LEU A 262 -31.16 17.72 11.42
C LEU A 262 -30.32 18.97 11.72
N LEU A 263 -30.94 20.15 11.81
CA LEU A 263 -30.22 21.43 11.92
C LEU A 263 -29.39 21.50 13.22
N ASP A 264 -29.96 21.10 14.35
CA ASP A 264 -29.29 21.18 15.65
C ASP A 264 -28.11 20.20 15.73
N GLY A 265 -28.28 18.98 15.21
CA GLY A 265 -27.21 17.99 15.11
C GLY A 265 -26.09 18.45 14.16
N LEU A 266 -26.44 19.08 13.04
CA LEU A 266 -25.46 19.60 12.07
C LEU A 266 -24.62 20.74 12.68
N VAL A 267 -25.26 21.66 13.40
CA VAL A 267 -24.57 22.74 14.13
C VAL A 267 -23.61 22.17 15.16
N ARG A 268 -24.03 21.17 15.94
CA ARG A 268 -23.16 20.50 16.92
C ARG A 268 -21.98 19.81 16.23
N ALA A 269 -22.22 19.08 15.15
CA ALA A 269 -21.17 18.38 14.40
C ALA A 269 -20.12 19.35 13.81
N MET A 270 -20.55 20.55 13.37
CA MET A 270 -19.66 21.61 12.91
C MET A 270 -18.82 22.20 14.06
N GLN A 271 -19.44 22.45 15.22
CA GLN A 271 -18.74 22.95 16.41
C GLN A 271 -17.69 21.94 16.91
N ASP A 272 -18.08 20.66 17.02
CA ASP A 272 -17.16 19.57 17.37
C ASP A 272 -15.98 19.49 16.39
N LEU A 273 -16.22 19.72 15.10
CA LEU A 273 -15.18 19.70 14.08
C LEU A 273 -14.19 20.86 14.27
N MET A 274 -14.68 22.05 14.60
CA MET A 274 -13.84 23.22 14.89
C MET A 274 -13.01 23.04 16.16
N GLU A 275 -13.57 22.43 17.20
CA GLU A 275 -12.86 22.12 18.44
C GLU A 275 -11.87 20.96 18.29
N SER A 276 -12.12 20.05 17.34
CA SER A 276 -11.21 18.96 17.03
C SER A 276 -9.96 19.44 16.28
N LYS A 277 -8.80 18.80 16.52
CA LYS A 277 -7.58 19.04 15.72
C LYS A 277 -7.66 18.49 14.29
N VAL A 278 -8.85 18.11 13.83
CA VAL A 278 -9.12 17.49 12.54
C VAL A 278 -9.87 18.51 11.68
N THR A 279 -9.50 18.62 10.40
CA THR A 279 -10.14 19.59 9.48
C THR A 279 -11.23 18.96 8.61
N ILE A 280 -11.38 17.63 8.66
CA ILE A 280 -12.33 16.87 7.85
C ILE A 280 -13.03 15.83 8.72
N LYS A 281 -14.37 15.79 8.70
CA LYS A 281 -15.17 14.78 9.43
C LYS A 281 -16.35 14.33 8.57
N SER A 282 -16.66 13.06 8.63
CA SER A 282 -17.85 12.48 8.00
C SER A 282 -18.86 12.14 9.09
N VAL A 283 -20.13 12.46 8.87
CA VAL A 283 -21.22 12.25 9.84
C VAL A 283 -22.43 11.70 9.11
N ASP A 284 -23.07 10.67 9.67
CA ASP A 284 -24.30 10.14 9.12
C ASP A 284 -25.48 11.04 9.50
N THR A 285 -26.48 11.18 8.62
CA THR A 285 -27.76 11.81 8.98
C THR A 285 -28.43 11.14 10.19
N ALA A 286 -28.18 9.85 10.44
CA ALA A 286 -28.61 9.18 11.67
C ALA A 286 -27.92 9.72 12.94
N ASP A 287 -26.65 10.13 12.83
CA ASP A 287 -25.87 10.71 13.93
C ASP A 287 -26.20 12.21 14.17
N LEU A 288 -26.96 12.82 13.26
CA LEU A 288 -27.41 14.22 13.33
C LEU A 288 -28.82 14.38 13.93
N LEU A 289 -29.48 13.28 14.30
CA LEU A 289 -30.82 13.25 14.92
C LEU A 289 -30.76 13.25 16.45
#